data_AF-A0A2D9D5P8-F1
#
_entry.id   AF-A0A2D9D5P8-F1
#
_cell.length_a   1.000
_cell.length_b   1.000
_cell.length_c   1.000
_cell.angle_alpha   90.00
_cell.angle_beta   90.00
_cell.angle_gamma   90.00
#
_symmetry.space_group_name_H-M   'P 1'
#
loop_
_entity.id
_entity.type
_entity.pdbx_description
1 polymer ?
#
loop_
_entity_poly.entity_id
_entity_poly.type
_entity_poly.pdbx_seq_one_letter_code
_entity_poly.pdbx_strand_id
1 'polypeptide(L)'
;MITENFGLDSNYQAMNWFANGELLIKQHKYKSAFNLFDSISLVYPGNGLADEILLRKGNAMFEQGYFQKALDLYIKIIDNYPQEILGDNAMYKIAELYQFNIIDKAKAIETYKKLLVDYPGSLFSDEARKRYRILRGDEIIDDSNPEYRKWNN
;
A
#
# COMPACT_ATOMS: atom_id res chain seq x y z
N MET A 1 21.46 -4.47 -36.11
CA MET A 1 20.69 -3.21 -36.06
C MET A 1 19.98 -3.16 -34.73
N ILE A 2 19.97 -1.97 -34.13
CA ILE A 2 19.77 -1.69 -32.72
C ILE A 2 18.26 -1.59 -32.44
N THR A 3 17.67 -2.59 -31.79
CA THR A 3 16.25 -2.57 -31.38
C THR A 3 16.06 -2.54 -29.86
N GLU A 4 17.14 -2.48 -29.07
CA GLU A 4 17.08 -2.59 -27.61
C GLU A 4 16.95 -1.25 -26.87
N ASN A 5 17.07 -0.09 -27.54
CA ASN A 5 17.10 1.20 -26.82
C ASN A 5 15.72 1.83 -26.55
N PHE A 6 14.70 1.55 -27.37
CA PHE A 6 13.40 2.24 -27.26
C PHE A 6 12.64 1.89 -25.97
N GLY A 7 12.73 0.65 -25.48
CA GLY A 7 12.10 0.23 -24.23
C GLY A 7 12.79 0.78 -22.98
N LEU A 8 14.13 0.84 -23.00
CA LEU A 8 14.93 1.44 -21.93
C LEU A 8 14.71 2.96 -21.85
N ASP A 9 14.68 3.64 -22.99
CA ASP A 9 14.41 5.07 -23.07
C ASP A 9 13.00 5.39 -22.56
N SER A 10 11.98 4.63 -22.96
CA SER A 10 10.60 4.81 -22.49
C SER A 10 10.45 4.58 -20.99
N ASN A 11 11.08 3.53 -20.44
CA ASN A 11 11.06 3.26 -19.00
C ASN A 11 11.77 4.38 -18.22
N TYR A 12 12.91 4.87 -18.72
CA TYR A 12 13.62 5.99 -18.12
C TYR A 12 12.80 7.28 -18.13
N GLN A 13 12.10 7.59 -19.23
CA GLN A 13 11.20 8.74 -19.28
C GLN A 13 10.01 8.61 -18.32
N ALA A 14 9.40 7.41 -18.22
CA ALA A 14 8.34 7.15 -17.27
C ALA A 14 8.79 7.36 -15.81
N MET A 15 9.99 6.88 -15.47
CA MET A 15 10.60 7.09 -14.14
C MET A 15 10.87 8.58 -13.85
N ASN A 16 11.38 9.33 -14.84
CA ASN A 16 11.57 10.78 -14.69
C ASN A 16 10.25 11.52 -14.46
N TRP A 17 9.18 11.15 -15.18
CA TRP A 17 7.86 11.74 -14.98
C TRP A 17 7.29 11.37 -13.61
N PHE A 18 7.49 10.13 -13.18
CA PHE A 18 7.08 9.66 -11.87
C PHE A 18 7.78 10.47 -10.76
N ALA A 19 9.10 10.64 -10.82
CA ALA A 19 9.86 11.43 -9.86
C ALA A 19 9.40 12.91 -9.82
N ASN A 20 9.07 13.49 -10.98
CA ASN A 20 8.47 14.83 -11.03
C ASN A 20 7.07 14.88 -10.38
N GLY A 21 6.27 13.82 -10.54
CA GLY A 21 4.98 13.68 -9.86
C GLY A 21 5.13 13.63 -8.34
N GLU A 22 6.11 12.90 -7.83
CA GLU A 22 6.45 12.88 -6.40
C GLU A 22 6.90 14.26 -5.90
N LEU A 23 7.74 14.96 -6.65
CA LEU A 23 8.15 16.33 -6.33
C LEU A 23 6.94 17.27 -6.25
N LEU A 24 5.97 17.14 -7.16
CA LEU A 24 4.74 17.92 -7.12
C LEU A 24 3.91 17.59 -5.86
N ILE A 25 3.84 16.34 -5.42
CA ILE A 25 3.22 15.97 -4.13
C ILE A 25 3.94 16.67 -2.98
N LYS A 26 5.28 16.65 -2.94
CA LYS A 26 6.06 17.32 -1.88
C LYS A 26 5.86 18.84 -1.86
N GLN A 27 5.48 19.43 -2.99
CA GLN A 27 5.08 20.83 -3.11
C GLN A 27 3.59 21.07 -2.82
N HIS A 28 2.85 20.05 -2.36
CA HIS A 28 1.40 20.04 -2.17
C HIS A 28 0.58 20.37 -3.44
N LYS A 29 1.17 20.21 -4.62
CA LYS A 29 0.52 20.40 -5.94
C LYS A 29 -0.15 19.12 -6.40
N TYR A 30 -1.06 18.59 -5.58
CA TYR A 30 -1.66 17.26 -5.77
C TYR A 30 -2.38 17.10 -7.11
N LYS A 31 -3.15 18.09 -7.55
CA LYS A 31 -3.86 18.02 -8.84
C LYS A 31 -2.88 17.86 -10.02
N SER A 32 -1.80 18.64 -10.03
CA SER A 32 -0.77 18.56 -11.07
C SER A 32 -0.03 17.22 -11.01
N ALA A 33 0.30 16.74 -9.81
CA ALA A 33 0.92 15.43 -9.64
C ALA A 33 0.04 14.31 -10.21
N PHE A 34 -1.26 14.34 -9.92
CA PHE A 34 -2.20 13.31 -10.35
C PHE A 34 -2.38 13.32 -11.86
N ASN A 35 -2.49 14.51 -12.47
CA ASN A 35 -2.53 14.64 -13.93
C ASN A 35 -1.26 14.08 -14.58
N LEU A 36 -0.09 14.32 -13.98
CA LEU A 36 1.18 13.78 -14.48
C LEU A 36 1.22 12.26 -14.37
N PHE A 37 0.83 11.70 -13.22
CA PHE A 37 0.74 10.25 -13.03
C PHE A 37 -0.25 9.60 -14.01
N ASP A 38 -1.42 10.19 -14.22
CA ASP A 38 -2.40 9.69 -15.17
C ASP A 38 -1.85 9.73 -16.61
N SER A 39 -1.03 10.74 -16.93
CA SER A 39 -0.34 10.84 -18.23
C SER A 39 0.70 9.74 -18.42
N ILE A 40 1.41 9.31 -17.36
CA ILE A 40 2.38 8.20 -17.45
C ILE A 40 1.68 6.91 -17.92
N SER A 41 0.52 6.58 -17.35
CA SER A 41 -0.25 5.39 -17.71
C SER A 41 -0.76 5.43 -19.16
N LEU A 42 -1.01 6.63 -19.70
CA LEU A 42 -1.49 6.82 -21.08
C LEU A 42 -0.34 6.78 -22.09
N VAL A 43 0.77 7.44 -21.78
CA VAL A 43 1.91 7.62 -22.73
C VAL A 43 2.85 6.42 -22.69
N TYR A 44 2.97 5.74 -21.55
CA TYR A 44 3.87 4.61 -21.34
C TYR A 44 3.10 3.39 -20.82
N PRO A 45 2.09 2.86 -21.55
CA PRO A 45 1.27 1.75 -21.05
C PRO A 45 2.13 0.50 -20.78
N GLY A 46 1.78 -0.25 -19.73
CA GLY A 46 2.50 -1.46 -19.34
C GLY A 46 3.86 -1.23 -18.67
N ASN A 47 4.19 0.02 -18.33
CA ASN A 47 5.32 0.30 -17.45
C ASN A 47 5.03 -0.26 -16.04
N GLY A 48 6.07 -0.76 -15.35
CA GLY A 48 5.96 -1.34 -14.00
C GLY A 48 5.84 -0.32 -12.87
N LEU A 49 5.28 0.87 -13.11
CA LEU A 49 5.04 1.88 -12.08
C LEU A 49 3.56 2.01 -11.71
N ALA A 50 2.66 1.21 -12.29
CA ALA A 50 1.23 1.40 -12.13
C ALA A 50 0.77 1.22 -10.67
N ASP A 51 1.30 0.20 -9.98
CA ASP A 51 1.09 -0.06 -8.56
C ASP A 51 1.71 1.04 -7.68
N GLU A 52 2.92 1.48 -7.99
CA GLU A 52 3.64 2.55 -7.28
C GLU A 52 2.92 3.90 -7.43
N ILE A 53 2.40 4.21 -8.62
CA ILE A 53 1.56 5.37 -8.89
C ILE A 53 0.28 5.32 -8.03
N LEU A 54 -0.40 4.16 -7.98
CA LEU A 54 -1.58 3.99 -7.14
C LEU A 54 -1.25 4.21 -5.66
N LEU A 55 -0.12 3.67 -5.20
CA LEU A 55 0.34 3.84 -3.81
C LEU A 55 0.61 5.32 -3.50
N ARG A 56 1.31 6.04 -4.39
CA ARG A 56 1.58 7.47 -4.21
C ARG A 56 0.33 8.32 -4.23
N LYS A 57 -0.62 8.04 -5.14
CA LYS A 57 -1.92 8.73 -5.15
C LYS A 57 -2.71 8.42 -3.87
N GLY A 58 -2.69 7.18 -3.40
CA GLY A 58 -3.34 6.76 -2.16
C GLY A 58 -2.78 7.50 -0.94
N ASN A 59 -1.45 7.54 -0.81
CA ASN A 59 -0.76 8.27 0.26
C ASN A 59 -1.09 9.76 0.22
N ALA A 60 -1.07 10.39 -0.96
CA ALA A 60 -1.43 11.80 -1.12
C ALA A 60 -2.91 12.08 -0.76
N MET A 61 -3.83 11.15 -1.06
CA MET A 61 -5.23 11.27 -0.62
C MET A 61 -5.36 11.14 0.89
N PHE A 62 -4.59 10.24 1.51
CA PHE A 62 -4.55 10.07 2.95
C PHE A 62 -4.03 11.33 3.66
N GLU A 63 -2.93 11.90 3.18
CA GLU A 63 -2.33 13.14 3.73
C GLU A 63 -3.31 14.33 3.68
N GLN A 64 -4.20 14.36 2.68
CA GLN A 64 -5.25 15.37 2.55
C GLN A 64 -6.52 15.07 3.37
N GLY A 65 -6.56 13.94 4.10
CA GLY A 65 -7.73 13.52 4.87
C GLY A 65 -8.85 12.88 4.04
N TYR A 66 -8.63 12.61 2.75
CA TYR A 66 -9.61 11.95 1.89
C TYR A 66 -9.52 10.42 2.04
N PHE A 67 -9.82 9.93 3.25
CA PHE A 67 -9.59 8.54 3.65
C PHE A 67 -10.29 7.51 2.76
N GLN A 68 -11.54 7.77 2.34
CA GLN A 68 -12.25 6.86 1.44
C GLN A 68 -11.57 6.78 0.06
N LYS A 69 -11.10 7.91 -0.47
CA LYS A 69 -10.37 7.92 -1.77
C LYS A 69 -9.02 7.23 -1.67
N ALA A 70 -8.34 7.37 -0.53
CA ALA A 70 -7.10 6.65 -0.27
C ALA A 70 -7.34 5.14 -0.21
N LEU A 71 -8.38 4.71 0.51
CA LEU A 71 -8.82 3.32 0.59
C LEU A 71 -9.10 2.73 -0.80
N ASP A 72 -9.88 3.43 -1.63
CA ASP A 72 -10.21 2.98 -2.98
C ASP A 72 -8.96 2.80 -3.85
N LEU A 73 -7.93 3.64 -3.66
CA LEU A 73 -6.67 3.54 -4.39
C LEU A 73 -5.81 2.36 -3.91
N TYR A 74 -5.75 2.10 -2.61
CA TYR A 74 -5.03 0.94 -2.09
C TYR A 74 -5.72 -0.38 -2.47
N ILE A 75 -7.05 -0.43 -2.48
CA ILE A 75 -7.80 -1.62 -2.92
C ILE A 75 -7.47 -1.94 -4.38
N LYS A 76 -7.34 -0.93 -5.25
CA LYS A 76 -6.90 -1.16 -6.64
C LYS A 76 -5.52 -1.80 -6.75
N ILE A 77 -4.62 -1.60 -5.79
CA ILE A 77 -3.32 -2.29 -5.76
C ILE A 77 -3.55 -3.78 -5.49
N ILE A 78 -4.36 -4.12 -4.50
CA ILE A 78 -4.69 -5.51 -4.17
C ILE A 78 -5.43 -6.20 -5.32
N ASP A 79 -6.36 -5.51 -5.96
CA ASP A 79 -7.19 -6.12 -7.01
C ASP A 79 -6.40 -6.39 -8.30
N ASN A 80 -5.46 -5.50 -8.65
CA ASN A 80 -4.76 -5.56 -9.93
C ASN A 80 -3.30 -6.07 -9.84
N TYR A 81 -2.66 -5.91 -8.68
CA TYR A 81 -1.25 -6.23 -8.45
C TYR A 81 -1.03 -7.04 -7.15
N PRO A 82 -1.84 -8.10 -6.86
CA PRO A 82 -1.80 -8.80 -5.56
C PRO A 82 -0.50 -9.56 -5.28
N GLN A 83 0.29 -9.88 -6.31
CA GLN A 83 1.53 -10.65 -6.18
C GLN A 83 2.78 -9.76 -6.28
N GLU A 84 2.61 -8.46 -6.47
CA GLU A 84 3.72 -7.52 -6.56
C GLU A 84 4.18 -7.06 -5.17
N ILE A 85 5.38 -6.51 -5.12
CA ILE A 85 6.09 -6.11 -3.89
C ILE A 85 5.25 -5.15 -3.02
N LEU A 86 4.28 -4.44 -3.60
CA LEU A 86 3.45 -3.47 -2.90
C LEU A 86 2.13 -4.03 -2.34
N GLY A 87 1.79 -5.29 -2.60
CA GLY A 87 0.54 -5.90 -2.13
C GLY A 87 0.41 -5.89 -0.60
N ASP A 88 1.48 -6.21 0.11
CA ASP A 88 1.50 -6.21 1.57
C ASP A 88 1.44 -4.78 2.16
N ASN A 89 2.15 -3.83 1.55
CA ASN A 89 2.14 -2.41 1.88
C ASN A 89 0.71 -1.83 1.77
N ALA A 90 0.04 -2.11 0.66
CA ALA A 90 -1.34 -1.69 0.43
C ALA A 90 -2.29 -2.33 1.44
N MET A 91 -2.17 -3.64 1.69
CA MET A 91 -3.02 -4.36 2.65
C MET A 91 -2.86 -3.79 4.07
N TYR A 92 -1.62 -3.48 4.47
CA TYR A 92 -1.36 -2.88 5.78
C TYR A 92 -1.96 -1.47 5.89
N LYS A 93 -1.79 -0.64 4.85
CA LYS A 93 -2.39 0.71 4.76
C LYS A 93 -3.91 0.69 4.81
N ILE A 94 -4.56 -0.28 4.16
CA ILE A 94 -6.02 -0.50 4.22
C ILE A 94 -6.44 -0.81 5.66
N ALA A 95 -5.73 -1.72 6.32
CA ALA A 95 -6.05 -2.12 7.69
C ALA A 95 -5.90 -0.94 8.68
N GLU A 96 -4.82 -0.16 8.56
CA GLU A 96 -4.61 1.06 9.35
C GLU A 96 -5.71 2.09 9.11
N LEU A 97 -6.12 2.30 7.85
CA LEU A 97 -7.21 3.21 7.49
C LEU A 97 -8.53 2.81 8.16
N TYR A 98 -8.88 1.52 8.10
CA TYR A 98 -10.08 1.01 8.77
C TYR A 98 -9.99 1.19 10.28
N GLN A 99 -8.82 0.95 10.87
CA GLN A 99 -8.65 1.04 12.32
C GLN A 99 -8.70 2.48 12.83
N PHE A 100 -7.97 3.41 12.20
CA PHE A 100 -7.64 4.71 12.79
C PHE A 100 -8.40 5.88 12.19
N ASN A 101 -8.88 5.76 10.95
CA ASN A 101 -9.46 6.89 10.22
C ASN A 101 -10.95 6.68 9.93
N ILE A 102 -11.31 5.49 9.45
CA ILE A 102 -12.70 5.13 9.12
C ILE A 102 -13.42 4.57 10.35
N ILE A 103 -12.67 4.02 11.31
CA ILE A 103 -13.16 3.44 12.57
C ILE A 103 -14.11 2.25 12.32
N ASP A 104 -13.78 1.44 11.30
CA ASP A 104 -14.45 0.16 11.03
C ASP A 104 -13.60 -0.97 11.60
N LYS A 105 -13.85 -1.28 12.88
CA LYS A 105 -13.14 -2.32 13.62
C LYS A 105 -13.24 -3.69 12.95
N ALA A 106 -14.41 -4.04 12.41
CA ALA A 106 -14.63 -5.35 11.81
C ALA A 106 -13.77 -5.52 10.55
N LYS A 107 -13.77 -4.53 9.66
CA LYS A 107 -12.92 -4.55 8.47
C LYS A 107 -11.43 -4.47 8.78
N ALA A 108 -11.04 -3.72 9.82
CA ALA A 108 -9.64 -3.71 10.27
C ALA A 108 -9.17 -5.12 10.67
N ILE A 109 -9.96 -5.84 11.48
CA ILE A 109 -9.68 -7.22 11.89
C ILE A 109 -9.57 -8.13 10.66
N GLU A 110 -10.53 -8.06 9.75
CA GLU A 110 -10.54 -8.87 8.53
C GLU A 110 -9.29 -8.61 7.68
N THR A 111 -8.92 -7.35 7.50
CA THR A 111 -7.79 -6.95 6.65
C THR A 111 -6.45 -7.36 7.27
N TYR A 112 -6.24 -7.14 8.58
CA TYR A 112 -5.03 -7.62 9.25
C TYR A 112 -4.90 -9.14 9.19
N LYS A 113 -6.01 -9.87 9.34
CA LYS A 113 -6.01 -11.32 9.19
C LYS A 113 -5.60 -11.73 7.76
N LYS A 114 -6.18 -11.10 6.73
CA LYS A 114 -5.81 -11.38 5.33
C LYS A 114 -4.32 -11.10 5.09
N LEU A 115 -3.79 -10.00 5.59
CA LEU A 115 -2.36 -9.70 5.48
C LEU A 115 -1.48 -10.86 5.99
N LEU A 116 -1.79 -11.39 7.18
CA LEU A 116 -1.02 -12.46 7.80
C LEU A 116 -1.10 -13.79 7.04
N VAL A 117 -2.18 -14.02 6.30
CA VAL A 117 -2.42 -15.25 5.54
C VAL A 117 -1.82 -15.13 4.14
N ASP A 118 -2.09 -14.02 3.46
CA ASP A 118 -1.75 -13.82 2.05
C ASP A 118 -0.28 -13.35 1.89
N TYR A 119 0.28 -12.68 2.90
CA TYR A 119 1.65 -12.15 2.90
C TYR A 119 2.44 -12.56 4.16
N PRO A 120 2.67 -13.86 4.42
CA PRO A 120 3.31 -14.34 5.65
C PRO A 120 4.77 -13.87 5.84
N GLY A 121 5.44 -13.45 4.76
CA GLY A 121 6.79 -12.89 4.78
C GLY A 121 6.84 -11.35 4.81
N SER A 122 5.70 -10.68 4.95
CA SER A 122 5.63 -9.23 4.96
C SER A 122 6.41 -8.64 6.14
N LEU A 123 7.08 -7.51 5.91
CA LEU A 123 7.70 -6.70 6.97
C LEU A 123 6.67 -6.18 8.00
N PHE A 124 5.38 -6.20 7.67
CA PHE A 124 4.30 -5.78 8.56
C PHE A 124 3.71 -6.92 9.39
N SER A 125 4.15 -8.16 9.20
CA SER A 125 3.50 -9.35 9.80
C SER A 125 3.43 -9.29 11.33
N ASP A 126 4.51 -8.86 11.99
CA ASP A 126 4.53 -8.82 13.45
C ASP A 126 3.60 -7.74 14.01
N GLU A 127 3.63 -6.55 13.43
CA GLU A 127 2.75 -5.46 13.83
C GLU A 127 1.28 -5.76 13.49
N ALA A 128 1.01 -6.34 12.32
CA ALA A 128 -0.33 -6.78 11.93
C ALA A 128 -0.89 -7.84 12.91
N ARG A 129 -0.06 -8.80 13.36
CA ARG A 129 -0.46 -9.80 14.36
C ARG A 129 -0.78 -9.17 15.70
N LYS A 130 0.04 -8.21 16.15
CA LYS A 130 -0.21 -7.46 17.37
C LYS A 130 -1.53 -6.69 17.29
N ARG A 131 -1.74 -5.92 16.21
CA ARG A 131 -2.98 -5.14 15.99
C ARG A 131 -4.21 -6.04 15.89
N TYR A 132 -4.11 -7.16 15.17
CA TYR A 132 -5.19 -8.15 15.07
C TYR A 132 -5.62 -8.67 16.45
N ARG A 133 -4.68 -9.05 17.31
CA ARG A 133 -4.96 -9.53 18.69
C ARG A 133 -5.64 -8.45 19.54
N ILE A 134 -5.08 -7.23 19.52
CA ILE A 134 -5.65 -6.08 20.24
C ILE A 134 -7.09 -5.81 19.80
N LEU A 135 -7.34 -5.80 18.49
CA LEU A 135 -8.68 -5.54 17.97
C LEU A 135 -9.65 -6.69 18.27
N ARG A 136 -9.21 -7.94 18.27
CA ARG A 136 -10.05 -9.08 18.67
C ARG A 136 -10.47 -9.02 20.15
N GLY A 137 -9.71 -8.29 20.97
CA GLY A 137 -9.93 -8.20 22.42
C GLY A 137 -9.29 -9.36 23.17
N ASP A 138 -8.24 -9.95 22.61
CA ASP A 138 -7.40 -10.87 23.37
C ASP A 138 -6.79 -10.10 24.54
N GLU A 139 -6.81 -10.67 25.75
CA GLU A 139 -6.08 -10.11 26.88
C GLU A 139 -4.64 -9.82 26.42
N ILE A 140 -4.12 -8.64 26.76
CA ILE A 140 -2.75 -8.25 26.45
C ILE A 140 -1.86 -9.35 26.99
N ILE A 141 -1.32 -10.17 26.09
CA ILE A 141 -0.44 -11.28 26.42
C ILE A 141 0.79 -10.64 27.04
N ASP A 142 0.89 -10.76 28.35
CA ASP A 142 2.13 -10.49 29.05
C ASP A 142 3.12 -11.57 28.62
N ASP A 143 4.16 -11.20 27.85
CA ASP A 143 5.21 -12.11 27.41
C ASP A 143 6.01 -12.72 28.58
N SER A 144 5.78 -12.26 29.82
CA SER A 144 6.28 -12.92 31.03
C SER A 144 5.44 -14.13 31.47
N ASN A 145 4.25 -14.34 30.89
CA ASN A 145 3.37 -15.46 31.22
C ASN A 145 3.84 -16.78 30.54
N PRO A 146 4.26 -17.79 31.34
CA PRO A 146 4.86 -19.03 30.83
C PRO A 146 3.94 -19.90 29.96
N GLU A 147 2.61 -19.77 30.10
CA GLU A 147 1.66 -20.61 29.36
C GLU A 147 1.64 -20.30 27.85
N TYR A 148 1.96 -19.07 27.47
CA TYR A 148 1.88 -18.60 26.09
C TYR A 148 3.06 -19.04 25.21
N ARG A 149 4.18 -19.50 25.79
CA ARG A 149 5.30 -20.08 25.02
C ARG A 149 4.94 -21.37 24.28
N LYS A 150 3.82 -22.02 24.66
CA LYS A 150 3.41 -23.31 24.09
C LYS A 150 2.74 -23.22 22.72
N TRP A 151 2.25 -22.04 22.30
CA TRP A 151 1.50 -21.86 21.05
C TRP A 151 2.30 -21.15 19.93
N ASN A 152 3.52 -20.70 20.21
CA ASN A 152 4.39 -19.98 19.26
C ASN A 152 5.67 -20.78 18.89
N ASN A 153 5.66 -22.11 19.08
CA ASN A 153 6.69 -23.02 18.56
C ASN A 153 6.18 -23.73 17.31
#